data_AF-A0A534R4P0-F1
#
_entry.id   AF-A0A534R4P0-F1
#
_cell.length_a   1.000
_cell.length_b   1.000
_cell.length_c   1.000
_cell.angle_alpha   90.00
_cell.angle_beta   90.00
_cell.angle_gamma   90.00
#
_symmetry.space_group_name_H-M   'P 1'
#
loop_
_entity.id
_entity.type
_entity.pdbx_description
1 polymer ?
#
loop_
_entity_poly.entity_id
_entity_poly.type
_entity_poly.pdbx_seq_one_letter_code
_entity_poly.pdbx_strand_id
1 'polypeptide(L)' 'MGHPLPPGVRYYLFFGFGGGGDSPFLRGANDGVVAVASELDPRAQGAAIRMFGYDETHTGILNSEAVAAQLNAVLGTP' A
#
# COMPACT_ATOMS: atom_id res chain seq x y z
N MET A 1 17.60 -5.92 -3.14
CA MET A 1 16.58 -6.55 -4.03
C MET A 1 15.91 -7.66 -3.25
N GLY A 2 14.60 -7.58 -2.99
CA GLY A 2 13.88 -8.62 -2.22
C GLY A 2 13.63 -9.88 -3.04
N HIS A 3 13.65 -11.04 -2.37
CA HIS A 3 13.25 -12.33 -2.93
C HIS A 3 11.72 -12.43 -2.99
N PRO A 4 11.15 -13.18 -3.95
CA PRO A 4 9.71 -13.45 -3.96
C PRO A 4 9.29 -14.15 -2.66
N LEU A 5 8.05 -13.91 -2.24
CA LEU A 5 7.47 -14.63 -1.09
C LEU A 5 7.43 -16.14 -1.38
N PRO A 6 7.50 -16.99 -0.34
CA PRO A 6 7.39 -18.43 -0.51
C PRO A 6 6.12 -18.83 -1.27
N PRO A 7 6.17 -19.90 -2.08
CA PRO A 7 4.99 -20.43 -2.76
C PRO A 7 3.85 -20.70 -1.77
N GLY A 8 2.62 -20.31 -2.15
CA GLY A 8 1.42 -20.48 -1.31
C GLY A 8 1.14 -19.31 -0.35
N VAL A 9 2.09 -18.39 -0.15
CA VAL A 9 1.83 -17.14 0.57
C VAL A 9 1.06 -16.20 -0.34
N ARG A 10 -0.17 -15.90 0.06
CA ARG A 10 -1.08 -14.98 -0.62
C ARG A 10 -1.15 -13.68 0.18
N TYR A 11 -1.15 -12.55 -0.51
CA TYR A 11 -1.23 -11.25 0.15
C TYR A 11 -2.04 -10.25 -0.67
N TYR A 12 -2.50 -9.23 0.03
CA TYR A 12 -3.15 -8.05 -0.51
C TYR A 12 -2.22 -6.87 -0.27
N LEU A 13 -2.10 -5.97 -1.25
CA LEU A 13 -1.24 -4.79 -1.15
C LEU A 13 -2.09 -3.58 -0.79
N PHE A 14 -1.88 -3.02 0.40
CA PHE A 14 -2.49 -1.77 0.84
C PHE A 14 -1.42 -0.68 0.82
N PHE A 15 -1.72 0.49 0.28
CA PHE A 15 -0.76 1.59 0.15
C PHE A 15 -1.43 2.96 0.24
N GLY A 16 -0.66 3.99 0.60
CA GLY A 16 -1.13 5.35 0.78
C GLY A 16 -0.58 6.27 -0.31
N PHE A 17 -1.32 7.31 -0.69
CA PHE A 17 -0.84 8.35 -1.61
C PHE A 17 -1.23 9.77 -1.19
N GLY A 18 -1.74 9.93 0.03
CA GLY A 18 -2.26 11.20 0.56
C GLY A 18 -1.20 12.08 1.22
N GLY A 19 0.08 11.83 0.98
CA GLY A 19 1.22 12.57 1.55
C GLY A 19 1.32 14.05 1.20
N GLY A 20 0.43 14.54 0.33
CA GLY A 20 0.54 15.85 -0.29
C GLY A 20 1.61 15.85 -1.38
N GLY A 21 1.28 16.44 -2.53
CA GLY A 21 2.21 16.55 -3.66
C GLY A 21 3.54 17.22 -3.28
N ASP A 22 4.56 16.93 -4.10
CA ASP A 22 5.93 17.45 -4.08
C ASP A 22 6.42 17.94 -2.70
N SER A 23 6.84 16.99 -1.86
CA SER A 23 7.78 17.31 -0.78
C SER A 23 9.11 17.75 -1.41
N PRO A 24 9.86 18.70 -0.81
CA PRO A 24 11.17 19.09 -1.31
C PRO A 24 12.14 17.91 -1.49
N PHE A 25 11.89 16.80 -0.78
CA PHE A 25 12.68 15.58 -0.81
C PHE A 25 12.02 14.42 -1.59
N LEU A 26 10.70 14.45 -1.79
CA LEU A 26 9.94 13.42 -2.51
C LEU A 26 9.13 14.08 -3.63
N ARG A 27 9.58 13.90 -4.87
CA ARG A 27 8.87 14.36 -6.06
C ARG A 27 7.80 13.35 -6.46
N GLY A 28 6.61 13.82 -6.82
CA GLY A 28 5.49 12.99 -7.26
C GLY A 28 4.65 12.40 -6.12
N ALA A 29 3.81 11.42 -6.47
CA ALA A 29 2.88 10.79 -5.53
C ALA A 29 3.63 10.02 -4.42
N ASN A 30 3.22 10.25 -3.18
CA ASN A 30 3.87 9.73 -1.98
C ASN A 30 2.87 9.71 -0.82
N ASP A 31 3.17 8.98 0.24
CA ASP A 31 2.38 8.93 1.48
C ASP A 31 2.88 9.92 2.57
N GLY A 32 3.82 10.80 2.22
CA GLY A 32 4.46 11.78 3.10
C GLY A 32 5.81 11.32 3.64
N VAL A 33 6.14 10.03 3.47
CA VAL A 33 7.40 9.43 3.92
C VAL A 33 8.03 8.58 2.81
N VAL A 34 7.21 7.83 2.07
CA VAL A 34 7.60 6.87 1.04
C VAL A 34 6.98 7.30 -0.29
N ALA A 35 7.76 7.17 -1.37
CA ALA A 35 7.25 7.41 -2.71
C ALA A 35 6.38 6.23 -3.18
N VAL A 36 5.26 6.52 -3.85
CA VAL A 36 4.36 5.47 -4.40
C VAL A 36 5.11 4.54 -5.35
N ALA A 37 6.10 5.06 -6.10
CA ALA A 37 6.95 4.22 -6.96
C ALA A 37 7.75 3.16 -6.19
N SER A 38 8.09 3.42 -4.92
CA SER A 38 8.74 2.45 -4.03
C SER A 38 7.72 1.49 -3.40
N GLU A 39 6.53 1.96 -3.05
CA GLU A 39 5.45 1.12 -2.51
C GLU A 39 4.93 0.12 -3.56
N LEU A 40 4.90 0.54 -4.82
CA LEU A 40 4.41 -0.22 -5.96
C LEU A 40 5.57 -0.86 -6.75
N ASP A 41 6.45 -1.62 -6.09
CA ASP A 41 7.42 -2.46 -6.82
C ASP A 41 6.66 -3.41 -7.79
N PRO A 42 6.99 -3.46 -9.09
CA PRO A 42 6.24 -4.25 -10.07
C PRO A 42 6.09 -5.73 -9.70
N ARG A 43 7.06 -6.30 -8.97
CA ARG A 43 7.01 -7.69 -8.51
C ARG A 43 5.98 -7.87 -7.40
N ALA A 44 5.86 -6.87 -6.50
CA ALA A 44 4.85 -6.86 -5.46
C ALA A 44 3.46 -6.66 -6.05
N GLN A 45 3.33 -5.76 -7.03
CA GLN A 45 2.07 -5.56 -7.75
C GLN A 45 1.61 -6.83 -8.46
N GLY A 46 2.51 -7.48 -9.21
CA GLY A 46 2.18 -8.66 -10.02
C GLY A 46 1.85 -9.91 -9.20
N ALA A 47 2.32 -10.01 -7.95
CA ALA A 47 2.08 -11.16 -7.09
C ALA A 47 0.96 -10.95 -6.05
N ALA A 48 0.45 -9.73 -5.89
CA ALA A 48 -0.66 -9.44 -5.00
C ALA A 48 -1.98 -10.00 -5.57
N ILE A 49 -2.86 -10.51 -4.70
CA ILE A 49 -4.23 -10.91 -5.10
C ILE A 49 -5.00 -9.69 -5.61
N ARG A 50 -4.86 -8.57 -4.89
CA ARG A 50 -5.49 -7.29 -5.19
C ARG A 50 -4.71 -6.18 -4.49
N MET A 51 -4.80 -4.98 -5.07
CA MET A 51 -4.21 -3.76 -4.53
C MET A 51 -5.32 -2.78 -4.12
N PHE A 52 -5.10 -2.07 -3.03
CA PHE A 52 -5.98 -1.02 -2.52
C PHE A 52 -5.14 0.22 -2.18
N GLY A 53 -5.39 1.31 -2.90
CA GLY A 53 -4.75 2.59 -2.65
C GLY A 53 -5.70 3.53 -1.93
N TYR A 54 -5.18 4.31 -0.99
CA TYR A 54 -5.95 5.26 -0.20
C TYR A 54 -5.31 6.65 -0.21
N ASP A 55 -6.15 7.68 -0.18
CA ASP A 55 -5.73 9.08 0.03
C ASP A 55 -5.39 9.29 1.51
N GLU A 56 -4.38 8.56 1.97
CA GLU A 56 -3.92 8.47 3.35
C GLU A 56 -2.41 8.70 3.41
N THR A 57 -1.94 9.23 4.52
CA THR A 57 -0.50 9.37 4.80
C THR A 57 0.09 8.07 5.35
N HIS A 58 1.43 8.03 5.44
CA HIS A 58 2.22 6.88 5.89
C HIS A 58 1.71 6.29 7.21
N THR A 59 1.38 7.16 8.17
CA THR A 59 0.83 6.74 9.47
C THR A 59 -0.68 6.94 9.56
N GLY A 60 -1.27 7.81 8.73
CA GLY A 60 -2.72 8.04 8.66
C GLY A 60 -3.49 6.79 8.29
N ILE A 61 -2.95 5.99 7.35
CA ILE A 61 -3.55 4.75 6.86
C ILE A 61 -3.89 3.74 7.99
N LEU A 62 -3.16 3.78 9.12
CA LEU A 62 -3.38 2.88 10.26
C LEU A 62 -4.63 3.22 11.07
N ASN A 63 -5.08 4.48 11.04
CA ASN A 63 -6.25 4.96 11.78
C ASN A 63 -7.47 5.17 10.88
N SER A 64 -7.36 4.84 9.59
CA SER A 64 -8.40 5.06 8.61
C SER A 64 -9.52 4.03 8.75
N GLU A 65 -10.75 4.50 9.00
CA GLU A 65 -11.94 3.65 9.07
C GLU A 65 -12.18 2.90 7.75
N ALA A 66 -11.92 3.55 6.61
CA ALA A 66 -12.06 2.96 5.29
C ALA A 66 -11.07 1.80 5.09
N VAL A 67 -9.81 1.99 5.48
CA VAL A 67 -8.78 0.94 5.42
C VAL A 67 -9.14 -0.22 6.34
N ALA A 68 -9.55 0.08 7.58
CA ALA A 68 -9.94 -0.94 8.55
C ALA A 68 -11.14 -1.76 8.06
N ALA A 69 -12.14 -1.11 7.47
CA ALA A 69 -13.29 -1.79 6.88
C ALA A 69 -12.88 -2.74 5.73
N GLN A 70 -12.00 -2.29 4.82
CA GLN A 70 -11.52 -3.12 3.72
C GLN A 70 -10.64 -4.28 4.21
N LEU A 71 -9.79 -4.04 5.22
CA LEU A 71 -8.98 -5.09 5.84
C LEU A 71 -9.87 -6.17 6.46
N ASN A 72 -10.88 -5.78 7.23
CA ASN A 72 -11.83 -6.71 7.84
C ASN A 72 -12.62 -7.50 6.79
N ALA A 73 -13.02 -6.86 5.67
CA ALA A 73 -13.69 -7.56 4.57
C ALA A 73 -12.78 -8.63 3.92
N VAL A 74 -11.50 -8.32 3.73
CA VAL A 74 -10.51 -9.26 3.20
C VAL A 74 -10.27 -10.43 4.16
N LEU A 75 -10.13 -10.15 5.46
CA LEU A 75 -9.91 -11.19 6.47
C LEU A 75 -11.14 -12.04 6.76
N GLY A 76 -12.34 -11.47 6.60
CA GLY A 76 -13.61 -12.19 6.74
C GLY A 76 -14.01 -13.00 5.52
N THR A 77 -13.24 -12.96 4.43
CA THR A 77 -13.48 -13.80 3.24
C THR A 77 -13.02 -15.24 3.53
N PRO A 78 -13.91 -16.25 3.44
CA PRO A 78 -13.58 -17.65 3.75
C PRO A 78 -12.56 -18.28 2.78
#